data_AF-A0A2D4NY47-F1
#
_entry.id   AF-A0A2D4NY47-F1
#
_cell.length_a   1.000
_cell.length_b   1.000
_cell.length_c   1.000
_cell.angle_alpha   90.00
_cell.angle_beta   90.00
_cell.angle_gamma   90.00
#
_symmetry.space_group_name_H-M   'P 1'
#
loop_
_entity.id
_entity.type
_entity.pdbx_description
1 polymer ?
#
loop_
_entity_poly.entity_id
_entity_poly.type
_entity_poly.pdbx_seq_one_letter_code
_entity_poly.pdbx_strand_id
1 'polypeptide(L)'
;ELYKNELNVPDNHNGVVTDLEPDILECEVKWALENLSNNKASGGDSIPAELFKILKVYAVKVLHSICQQIWKTQQWPQDWKRSVYISIPKKGSAKERSNYHIIVLISHASKVILKILQARLQ
;
A
#
# COMPACT_ATOMS: atom_id res chain seq x y z
N GLU A 1 -13.02 1.62 10.40
CA GLU A 1 -13.20 0.25 10.94
C GLU A 1 -13.70 -0.73 9.86
N LEU A 2 -12.93 -0.99 8.81
CA LEU A 2 -13.33 -1.95 7.77
C LEU A 2 -13.09 -3.41 8.23
N TYR A 3 -11.98 -3.65 8.92
CA TYR A 3 -11.62 -4.94 9.51
C TYR A 3 -12.63 -5.42 10.58
N LYS A 4 -13.17 -4.51 11.40
CA LYS A 4 -14.13 -4.88 12.47
C LYS A 4 -15.53 -5.23 11.93
N ASN A 5 -15.89 -4.73 10.74
CA ASN A 5 -17.24 -4.87 10.20
C ASN A 5 -17.49 -6.19 9.45
N GLU A 6 -16.44 -6.86 8.97
CA GLU A 6 -16.57 -8.13 8.22
C GLU A 6 -16.19 -9.38 9.03
N LEU A 7 -15.61 -9.21 10.22
CA LEU A 7 -15.32 -10.32 11.13
C LEU A 7 -16.58 -10.73 11.88
N ASN A 8 -17.44 -11.53 11.24
CA ASN A 8 -18.36 -12.43 11.95
C ASN A 8 -17.52 -13.58 12.53
N VAL A 9 -16.77 -13.32 13.59
CA VAL A 9 -16.02 -14.36 14.32
C VAL A 9 -17.04 -15.23 15.06
N PRO A 10 -17.22 -16.52 14.71
CA PRO A 10 -18.01 -17.40 15.55
C PRO A 10 -17.24 -17.64 16.85
N ASP A 11 -17.90 -17.36 17.97
CA ASP A 11 -17.36 -17.57 19.32
C ASP A 11 -17.22 -19.07 19.57
N ASN A 12 -16.09 -19.65 19.15
CA ASN A 12 -15.79 -21.05 19.38
C ASN A 12 -15.04 -21.15 20.71
N HIS A 13 -15.78 -21.38 21.79
CA HIS A 13 -15.26 -21.74 23.10
C HIS A 13 -14.54 -23.09 23.05
N ASN A 14 -13.32 -23.12 22.52
CA ASN A 14 -12.33 -24.17 22.73
C ASN A 14 -10.94 -23.52 22.61
N GLY A 15 -10.37 -23.25 23.78
CA GLY A 15 -9.17 -22.45 23.95
C GLY A 15 -7.95 -22.99 23.21
N VAL A 16 -7.58 -22.32 22.12
CA VAL A 16 -6.34 -21.54 21.97
C VAL A 16 -6.68 -20.44 20.97
N VAL A 17 -7.10 -19.26 21.46
CA VAL A 17 -7.14 -18.06 20.61
C VAL A 17 -5.68 -17.64 20.47
N THR A 18 -5.03 -18.08 19.41
CA THR A 18 -3.82 -17.36 18.97
C THR A 18 -4.30 -15.98 18.54
N ASP A 19 -3.90 -14.93 19.25
CA ASP A 19 -4.11 -13.51 18.90
C ASP A 19 -3.38 -13.14 17.60
N LEU A 20 -3.61 -13.89 16.53
CA LEU A 20 -3.05 -13.63 15.22
C LEU A 20 -3.99 -12.66 14.51
N GLU A 21 -3.46 -11.48 14.20
CA GLU A 21 -4.15 -10.49 13.39
C GLU A 21 -4.54 -11.12 12.04
N PRO A 22 -5.78 -10.90 11.56
CA PRO A 22 -6.31 -11.68 10.44
C PRO A 22 -5.53 -11.42 9.16
N ASP A 23 -5.64 -12.38 8.24
CA ASP A 23 -5.18 -12.25 6.86
C ASP A 23 -5.71 -10.95 6.21
N ILE A 24 -5.00 -10.44 5.21
CA ILE A 24 -5.44 -9.25 4.47
C ILE A 24 -6.69 -9.62 3.69
N LEU A 25 -7.74 -8.81 3.79
CA LEU A 25 -9.01 -9.05 3.08
C LEU A 25 -8.99 -8.42 1.69
N GLU A 26 -9.70 -9.01 0.73
CA GLU A 26 -9.87 -8.40 -0.61
C GLU A 26 -10.55 -7.03 -0.51
N CYS A 27 -11.46 -6.84 0.45
CA CYS A 27 -12.16 -5.57 0.67
C CYS A 27 -11.18 -4.45 1.09
N GLU A 28 -10.16 -4.75 1.88
CA GLU A 28 -9.13 -3.81 2.30
C GLU A 28 -8.26 -3.38 1.10
N VAL A 29 -7.92 -4.34 0.24
CA VAL A 29 -7.18 -4.09 -1.01
C VAL A 29 -7.99 -3.22 -1.96
N LYS A 30 -9.27 -3.57 -2.16
CA LYS A 30 -10.20 -2.81 -2.98
C LYS A 30 -10.34 -1.37 -2.46
N TRP A 31 -10.59 -1.22 -1.17
CA TRP A 31 -10.68 0.10 -0.52
C TRP A 31 -9.38 0.90 -0.71
N ALA A 32 -8.23 0.30 -0.46
CA ALA A 32 -6.94 0.98 -0.57
C ALA A 32 -6.66 1.45 -2.01
N LEU A 33 -7.00 0.63 -3.01
CA LEU A 33 -6.89 0.96 -4.43
C LEU A 33 -7.82 2.11 -4.84
N GLU A 34 -9.08 2.06 -4.43
CA GLU A 34 -10.06 3.12 -4.71
C GLU A 34 -9.61 4.46 -4.09
N ASN A 35 -8.96 4.41 -2.93
CA ASN A 35 -8.42 5.55 -2.20
C ASN A 35 -7.01 5.98 -2.63
N LEU A 36 -6.44 5.40 -3.69
CA LEU A 36 -5.26 5.98 -4.34
C LEU A 36 -5.67 7.25 -5.11
N SER A 37 -4.83 8.28 -5.08
CA SER A 37 -5.08 9.50 -5.86
C SER A 37 -4.72 9.29 -7.32
N ASN A 38 -5.54 9.86 -8.21
CA ASN A 38 -5.27 9.89 -9.64
C ASN A 38 -4.25 10.99 -9.99
N ASN A 39 -3.66 10.89 -11.19
CA ASN A 39 -2.72 11.80 -11.80
C ASN A 39 -1.48 12.03 -10.92
N LYS A 40 -1.06 10.99 -10.19
CA LYS A 40 0.18 10.99 -9.42
C LYS A 40 1.29 10.32 -10.21
N ALA A 41 2.50 10.84 -10.05
CA ALA A 41 3.69 10.24 -10.63
C ALA A 41 3.86 8.80 -10.14
N SER A 42 4.15 7.92 -11.09
CA SER A 42 4.49 6.52 -10.84
C SER A 42 5.80 6.38 -10.04
N GLY A 43 5.98 5.24 -9.40
CA GLY A 43 7.27 4.88 -8.80
C GLY A 43 8.30 4.50 -9.86
N GLY A 44 9.40 3.89 -9.44
CA GLY A 44 10.42 3.37 -10.36
C GLY A 44 9.91 2.28 -11.32
N ASP A 45 8.75 1.68 -11.05
CA ASP A 45 8.06 0.71 -11.91
C ASP A 45 7.35 1.35 -13.10
N SER A 46 7.19 2.68 -13.10
CA SER A 46 6.45 3.42 -14.12
C SER A 46 4.97 3.02 -14.26
N ILE A 47 4.40 2.34 -13.25
CA ILE A 47 2.98 1.91 -13.27
C ILE A 47 2.08 2.97 -12.63
N PRO A 48 1.17 3.60 -13.41
CA PRO A 48 0.24 4.59 -12.88
C PRO A 48 -0.89 3.94 -12.06
N ALA A 49 -1.45 4.67 -11.09
CA ALA A 49 -2.54 4.17 -10.25
C ALA A 49 -3.79 3.82 -11.06
N GLU A 50 -4.03 4.55 -12.14
CA GLU A 50 -5.15 4.43 -13.07
C GLU A 50 -5.19 3.05 -13.72
N LEU A 51 -4.03 2.44 -14.00
CA LEU A 51 -3.99 1.11 -14.59
C LEU A 51 -4.70 0.09 -13.69
N PHE A 52 -4.42 0.13 -12.38
CA PHE A 52 -5.10 -0.75 -11.42
C PHE A 52 -6.60 -0.48 -11.36
N LYS A 53 -7.01 0.80 -11.44
CA LYS A 53 -8.43 1.18 -11.43
C LYS A 53 -9.17 0.74 -12.69
N ILE A 54 -8.50 0.71 -13.85
CA ILE A 54 -9.06 0.18 -15.11
C ILE A 54 -9.22 -1.33 -15.02
N LEU A 55 -8.23 -2.03 -14.46
CA LEU A 55 -8.23 -3.49 -14.31
C LEU A 55 -9.24 -4.00 -13.27
N LYS A 56 -9.73 -3.13 -12.37
CA LYS A 56 -10.80 -3.41 -11.39
C LYS A 56 -10.54 -4.71 -10.61
N VAL A 57 -11.43 -5.71 -10.76
CA VAL A 57 -11.39 -6.99 -10.04
C VAL A 57 -10.09 -7.75 -10.27
N TYR A 58 -9.48 -7.64 -11.44
CA TYR A 58 -8.21 -8.31 -11.72
C TYR A 58 -7.06 -7.71 -10.92
N ALA A 59 -7.02 -6.38 -10.80
CA ALA A 59 -6.03 -5.70 -9.96
C ALA A 59 -6.21 -6.06 -8.49
N VAL A 60 -7.45 -6.10 -7.99
CA VAL A 60 -7.73 -6.51 -6.61
C VAL A 60 -7.20 -7.91 -6.33
N LYS A 61 -7.51 -8.90 -7.19
CA LYS A 61 -7.06 -10.29 -7.00
C LYS A 61 -5.55 -10.44 -7.01
N VAL A 62 -4.86 -9.81 -7.97
CA VAL A 62 -3.40 -9.88 -8.07
C VAL A 62 -2.75 -9.20 -6.87
N LEU A 63 -3.19 -8.00 -6.52
CA LEU A 63 -2.62 -7.26 -5.39
C LEU A 63 -2.94 -7.92 -4.05
N HIS A 64 -4.12 -8.50 -3.90
CA HIS A 64 -4.49 -9.29 -2.72
C HIS A 64 -3.57 -10.49 -2.55
N SER A 65 -3.31 -11.25 -3.61
CA SER A 65 -2.37 -12.37 -3.56
C SER A 65 -0.96 -11.93 -3.12
N ILE A 66 -0.45 -10.84 -3.67
CA ILE A 66 0.87 -10.29 -3.29
C ILE A 66 0.85 -9.77 -1.84
N CYS A 67 -0.19 -9.03 -1.45
CA CYS A 67 -0.32 -8.53 -0.08
C CYS A 67 -0.39 -9.69 0.92
N GLN A 68 -1.08 -10.77 0.58
CA GLN A 68 -1.17 -11.97 1.41
C GLN A 68 0.18 -12.66 1.57
N GLN A 69 0.96 -12.73 0.49
CA GLN A 69 2.34 -13.24 0.56
C GLN A 69 3.21 -12.36 1.46
N ILE A 70 3.15 -11.04 1.32
CA ILE A 70 3.89 -10.11 2.19
C ILE A 70 3.47 -10.28 3.65
N TRP A 71 2.17 -10.38 3.93
CA TRP A 71 1.65 -10.56 5.29
C TRP A 71 2.20 -11.82 5.95
N LYS A 72 2.13 -12.97 5.25
CA LYS A 72 2.56 -14.28 5.77
C LYS A 72 4.07 -14.42 5.89
N THR A 73 4.81 -13.91 4.90
CA THR A 73 6.27 -14.10 4.83
C THR A 73 7.06 -12.97 5.47
N GLN A 74 6.41 -11.82 5.72
CA GLN A 74 7.05 -10.55 6.11
C GLN A 74 8.08 -10.05 5.07
N GLN A 75 8.07 -10.61 3.86
CA GLN A 75 9.02 -10.27 2.80
C GLN A 75 8.36 -9.42 1.73
N TRP A 76 8.96 -8.26 1.48
CA TRP A 76 8.52 -7.34 0.43
C TRP A 76 9.16 -7.69 -0.92
N PRO A 77 8.41 -7.56 -2.04
CA PRO A 77 9.00 -7.55 -3.37
C PRO A 77 10.14 -6.55 -3.45
N GLN A 78 11.25 -6.91 -4.08
CA GLN A 78 12.44 -6.04 -4.14
C GLN A 78 12.14 -4.70 -4.81
N ASP A 79 11.31 -4.71 -5.86
CA ASP A 79 10.93 -3.48 -6.56
C ASP A 79 10.06 -2.55 -5.73
N TRP A 80 9.31 -3.08 -4.74
CA TRP A 80 8.48 -2.28 -3.85
C TRP A 80 9.26 -1.60 -2.73
N LYS A 81 10.50 -2.07 -2.48
CA LYS A 81 11.45 -1.48 -1.53
C LYS A 81 12.27 -0.35 -2.14
N ARG A 82 12.22 -0.18 -3.46
CA ARG A 82 12.95 0.86 -4.18
C ARG A 82 12.11 2.13 -4.30
N SER A 83 12.79 3.27 -4.26
CA SER A 83 12.17 4.58 -4.45
C SER A 83 13.01 5.44 -5.41
N VAL A 84 12.34 6.36 -6.10
CA VAL A 84 12.98 7.35 -6.97
C VAL A 84 13.01 8.67 -6.21
N TYR A 85 14.21 9.24 -6.06
CA TYR A 85 14.43 10.52 -5.40
C TYR A 85 14.53 11.63 -6.45
N ILE A 86 13.67 12.62 -6.36
CA ILE A 86 13.65 13.79 -7.24
C ILE A 86 13.87 15.03 -6.39
N SER A 87 14.98 15.74 -6.62
CA SER A 87 15.25 17.03 -5.98
C SER A 87 14.62 18.16 -6.78
N ILE A 88 13.66 18.85 -6.17
CA ILE A 88 13.03 20.05 -6.73
C ILE A 88 13.68 21.28 -6.10
N PRO A 89 14.27 22.20 -6.88
CA PRO A 89 14.83 23.43 -6.36
C PRO A 89 13.73 24.34 -5.80
N LYS A 90 13.99 24.92 -4.63
CA LYS A 90 13.20 26.01 -4.04
C LYS A 90 13.63 27.33 -4.65
N LYS A 91 12.82 28.37 -4.46
CA LYS A 91 13.21 29.75 -4.76
C LYS A 91 14.39 30.16 -3.87
N GLY A 92 15.52 30.53 -4.46
CA GLY A 92 16.76 30.85 -3.74
C GLY A 92 18.01 30.47 -4.55
N SER A 93 19.19 30.56 -3.93
CA SER A 93 20.45 30.16 -4.57
C SER A 93 20.55 28.63 -4.67
N ALA A 94 20.80 28.10 -5.88
CA ALA A 94 20.99 26.67 -6.12
C ALA A 94 22.25 26.08 -5.45
N LYS A 95 23.10 26.91 -4.84
CA LYS A 95 24.35 26.49 -4.20
C LYS A 95 24.16 25.96 -2.77
N GLU A 96 23.01 26.22 -2.13
CA GLU A 96 22.76 25.79 -0.76
C GLU A 96 21.91 24.50 -0.73
N ARG A 97 22.38 23.48 -0.02
CA ARG A 97 21.71 22.17 0.12
C ARG A 97 20.29 22.29 0.70
N SER A 98 20.04 23.29 1.56
CA SER A 98 18.73 23.59 2.17
C SER A 98 17.68 24.07 1.17
N ASN A 99 18.09 24.49 -0.03
CA ASN A 99 17.22 25.06 -1.06
C ASN A 99 16.63 23.98 -1.99
N TYR A 100 16.56 22.72 -1.56
CA TYR A 100 15.91 21.65 -2.31
C TYR A 100 14.81 20.97 -1.48
N HIS A 101 13.70 20.63 -2.14
CA HIS A 101 12.72 19.66 -1.63
C HIS A 101 12.98 18.32 -2.31
N ILE A 102 13.14 17.26 -1.54
CA ILE A 102 13.25 15.91 -2.07
C ILE A 102 11.84 15.31 -2.11
N ILE A 103 11.39 14.95 -3.30
CA ILE A 103 10.22 14.10 -3.50
C ILE A 103 10.68 12.66 -3.64
N VAL A 104 10.03 11.76 -2.92
CA VAL A 104 10.29 10.32 -2.99
C VAL A 104 9.09 9.66 -3.64
N LEU A 105 9.32 9.00 -4.78
CA LEU A 105 8.29 8.25 -5.49
C LEU A 105 8.46 6.75 -5.22
N ILE A 106 7.39 6.13 -4.76
CA ILE A 106 7.29 4.67 -4.53
C ILE A 106 6.18 4.09 -5.39
N SER A 107 6.28 2.79 -5.69
CA SER A 107 5.27 2.05 -6.44
C SER A 107 3.87 2.25 -5.87
N HIS A 108 2.88 2.44 -6.76
CA HIS A 108 1.48 2.51 -6.36
C HIS A 108 1.00 1.20 -5.71
N ALA A 109 1.52 0.06 -6.14
CA ALA A 109 1.20 -1.23 -5.57
C ALA A 109 1.72 -1.36 -4.13
N SER A 110 2.94 -0.86 -3.86
CA SER A 110 3.48 -0.74 -2.49
C SER A 110 2.62 0.17 -1.59
N LYS A 111 2.09 1.29 -2.13
CA LYS A 111 1.17 2.17 -1.39
C LYS A 111 -0.12 1.48 -0.96
N VAL A 112 -0.59 0.46 -1.69
CA VAL A 112 -1.83 -0.27 -1.34
C VAL A 112 -1.65 -0.95 0.01
N ILE A 113 -0.62 -1.78 0.18
CA ILE A 113 -0.38 -2.47 1.45
C ILE A 113 -0.06 -1.48 2.58
N LEU A 114 0.71 -0.42 2.30
CA LEU A 114 0.97 0.63 3.31
C LEU A 114 -0.31 1.31 3.80
N LYS A 115 -1.29 1.55 2.91
CA LYS A 115 -2.61 2.09 3.28
C LYS A 115 -3.41 1.12 4.14
N ILE A 116 -3.36 -0.18 3.84
CA ILE A 116 -4.04 -1.21 4.64
C ILE A 116 -3.44 -1.25 6.04
N LEU A 117 -2.11 -1.33 6.15
CA LEU A 117 -1.40 -1.32 7.43
C LEU A 117 -1.72 -0.05 8.24
N GLN A 118 -1.70 1.11 7.58
CA GLN A 118 -2.08 2.37 8.21
C GLN A 118 -3.52 2.34 8.75
N ALA A 119 -4.46 1.79 7.99
CA ALA A 119 -5.86 1.70 8.39
C ALA A 119 -6.13 0.70 9.52
N ARG A 120 -5.27 -0.32 9.69
CA ARG A 120 -5.32 -1.26 10.81
C ARG A 120 -4.73 -0.70 12.10
N LEU A 121 -3.72 0.17 11.99
CA LEU A 121 -3.07 0.83 13.13
C LEU A 121 -3.86 2.00 13.71
N GLN A 122 -4.80 2.58 12.95
CA GLN A 122 -5.66 3.70 13.33
C GLN A 122 -6.95 3.24 13.99
#